data_AF-A0A4U6TTW6-F1
#
_entry.id   AF-A0A4U6TTW6-F1
#
_cell.length_a   1.000
_cell.length_b   1.000
_cell.length_c   1.000
_cell.angle_alpha   90.00
_cell.angle_beta   90.00
_cell.angle_gamma   90.00
#
_symmetry.space_group_name_H-M   'P 1'
#
loop_
_entity.id
_entity.type
_entity.pdbx_description
1 polymer ?
#
loop_
_entity_poly.entity_id
_entity_poly.type
_entity_poly.pdbx_seq_one_letter_code
_entity_poly.pdbx_strand_id
1 'polypeptide(L)'
;MVTGKKQAKKGGAARKGKKARRKRELRPLDVLEDEGDEDGGCASESTESSAGGGGGGGGGERQREHPFVVTEPGEVARAKKNGLDYLFHLYEQCRVFLLQVQSIAKLGGHKAPTKVTNQVFRYAKKCGASYINKPKMRHYVHCYALHCLDEEASNALRRAYKARGENVGAWRQACYAPLVEIAARHGFDVDAVFAAHPRLAIWYVPTRLRQLCHQARGCGSHAAALPPPPMF
;
A
#
# COMPACT_ATOMS: atom_id res chain seq x y z
N MET A 1 -71.19 27.09 -63.07
CA MET A 1 -71.36 27.95 -61.88
C MET A 1 -70.34 27.52 -60.82
N VAL A 2 -69.61 28.48 -60.24
CA VAL A 2 -68.95 28.47 -58.90
C VAL A 2 -67.81 27.46 -58.67
N THR A 3 -66.54 27.90 -58.79
CA THR A 3 -65.52 28.16 -57.71
C THR A 3 -65.06 26.91 -56.95
N GLY A 4 -63.79 26.72 -56.55
CA GLY A 4 -62.72 27.66 -56.29
C GLY A 4 -61.46 26.98 -55.75
N LYS A 5 -60.60 27.84 -55.21
CA LYS A 5 -59.14 27.79 -55.05
C LYS A 5 -58.73 27.44 -53.61
N LYS A 6 -57.61 26.72 -53.39
CA LYS A 6 -56.56 26.84 -52.33
C LYS A 6 -55.91 25.48 -52.02
N GLN A 7 -54.61 25.30 -52.27
CA GLN A 7 -53.44 25.66 -51.43
C GLN A 7 -53.21 24.84 -50.13
N ALA A 8 -52.10 24.10 -50.17
CA ALA A 8 -50.96 24.13 -49.23
C ALA A 8 -50.91 23.25 -47.96
N LYS A 9 -49.81 22.48 -47.93
CA LYS A 9 -48.79 22.28 -46.86
C LYS A 9 -48.87 21.08 -45.89
N LYS A 10 -47.76 20.32 -45.97
CA LYS A 10 -46.82 19.83 -44.91
C LYS A 10 -47.06 18.48 -44.21
N GLY A 11 -45.93 17.77 -44.07
CA GLY A 11 -45.65 16.61 -43.19
C GLY A 11 -45.53 15.32 -43.99
N GLY A 12 -44.44 14.54 -44.03
CA GLY A 12 -43.30 14.38 -43.15
C GLY A 12 -43.26 12.93 -42.67
N ALA A 13 -42.47 12.04 -43.29
CA ALA A 13 -42.10 10.74 -42.71
C ALA A 13 -40.91 10.05 -43.42
N ALA A 14 -39.80 10.00 -42.70
CA ALA A 14 -38.84 8.91 -42.52
C ALA A 14 -38.62 7.84 -43.61
N ARG A 15 -37.36 7.69 -44.05
CA ARG A 15 -36.77 6.38 -44.40
C ARG A 15 -35.33 6.27 -43.86
N LYS A 16 -35.16 5.41 -42.85
CA LYS A 16 -33.88 5.02 -42.22
C LYS A 16 -33.10 4.09 -43.17
N GLY A 17 -31.85 4.47 -43.49
CA GLY A 17 -30.87 3.62 -44.18
C GLY A 17 -30.17 2.65 -43.20
N LYS A 18 -30.09 1.38 -43.59
CA LYS A 18 -29.30 0.32 -42.95
C LYS A 18 -27.80 0.59 -43.17
N LYS A 19 -26.98 0.56 -42.11
CA LYS A 19 -25.52 0.45 -42.22
C LYS A 19 -24.98 -0.69 -41.35
N ALA A 20 -24.05 -1.42 -41.96
CA ALA A 20 -23.54 -2.73 -41.59
C ALA A 20 -22.70 -2.74 -40.31
N ARG A 21 -22.85 -3.81 -39.53
CA ARG A 21 -22.11 -4.11 -38.29
C ARG A 21 -20.78 -4.78 -38.65
N ARG A 22 -19.68 -4.03 -38.64
CA ARG A 22 -18.31 -4.57 -38.75
C ARG A 22 -17.89 -5.22 -37.43
N LYS A 23 -17.46 -6.48 -37.54
CA LYS A 23 -16.90 -7.36 -36.50
C LYS A 23 -15.61 -6.73 -35.95
N ARG A 24 -15.53 -6.51 -34.63
CA ARG A 24 -14.36 -5.96 -33.95
C ARG A 24 -13.43 -7.13 -33.64
N GLU A 25 -12.37 -7.29 -34.42
CA GLU A 25 -11.32 -8.26 -34.14
C GLU A 25 -10.51 -7.81 -32.92
N LEU A 26 -10.17 -8.77 -32.06
CA LEU A 26 -9.40 -8.59 -30.84
C LEU A 26 -7.96 -8.25 -31.23
N ARG A 27 -7.48 -7.07 -30.81
CA ARG A 27 -6.06 -6.71 -30.96
C ARG A 27 -5.21 -7.47 -29.94
N PRO A 28 -4.03 -8.00 -30.34
CA PRO A 28 -3.06 -8.62 -29.45
C PRO A 28 -2.56 -7.66 -28.37
N LEU A 29 -2.18 -8.22 -27.22
CA LEU A 29 -1.62 -7.51 -26.06
C LEU A 29 -0.20 -7.03 -26.39
N ASP A 30 -0.04 -5.74 -26.61
CA ASP A 30 1.25 -5.09 -26.81
C ASP A 30 2.08 -5.04 -25.51
N VAL A 31 3.27 -5.62 -25.62
CA VAL A 31 4.59 -5.34 -25.03
C VAL A 31 4.62 -4.35 -23.83
N LEU A 32 5.04 -4.87 -22.67
CA LEU A 32 5.45 -4.03 -21.53
C LEU A 32 6.88 -3.54 -21.77
N GLU A 33 7.02 -2.35 -22.33
CA GLU A 33 8.30 -1.63 -22.36
C GLU A 33 8.57 -0.96 -21.00
N ASP A 34 9.82 -1.07 -20.60
CA ASP A 34 10.43 -0.60 -19.35
C ASP A 34 10.87 0.85 -19.54
N GLU A 35 10.09 1.81 -19.03
CA GLU A 35 10.57 3.18 -18.85
C GLU A 35 10.85 3.43 -17.37
N GLY A 36 12.14 3.56 -17.07
CA GLY A 36 12.66 4.07 -15.81
C GLY A 36 12.47 5.57 -15.73
N ASP A 37 11.86 6.03 -14.66
CA ASP A 37 11.78 7.45 -14.31
C ASP A 37 12.62 7.65 -13.04
N GLU A 38 13.73 8.39 -13.20
CA GLU A 38 14.62 8.81 -12.11
C GLU A 38 14.06 10.10 -11.50
N ASP A 39 13.48 9.99 -10.30
CA ASP A 39 12.95 11.10 -9.52
C ASP A 39 14.07 11.84 -8.75
N GLY A 40 14.77 12.73 -9.46
CA GLY A 40 15.68 13.74 -8.90
C GLY A 40 14.95 15.04 -8.57
N GLY A 41 14.64 15.27 -7.30
CA GLY A 41 14.08 16.54 -6.82
C GLY A 41 15.16 17.53 -6.37
N CYS A 42 14.95 18.84 -6.61
CA CYS A 42 15.31 19.95 -5.70
C CYS A 42 14.91 21.32 -6.30
N ALA A 43 14.68 22.26 -5.37
CA ALA A 43 14.72 23.72 -5.47
C ALA A 43 13.42 24.44 -5.83
N SER A 44 13.01 25.29 -4.90
CA SER A 44 11.75 26.01 -4.82
C SER A 44 12.12 27.47 -4.60
N GLU A 45 12.13 28.28 -5.64
CA GLU A 45 12.26 29.72 -5.50
C GLU A 45 11.30 30.44 -6.49
N SER A 46 10.29 31.08 -5.90
CA SER A 46 9.88 32.46 -6.19
C SER A 46 8.96 32.81 -7.38
N THR A 47 7.94 33.57 -6.99
CA THR A 47 7.19 34.68 -7.64
C THR A 47 6.01 34.43 -8.58
N GLU A 48 5.00 35.24 -8.30
CA GLU A 48 3.77 35.59 -9.00
C GLU A 48 3.74 35.53 -10.54
N SER A 49 2.59 35.12 -11.10
CA SER A 49 1.83 35.87 -12.12
C SER A 49 0.54 35.15 -12.51
N SER A 50 -0.56 35.91 -12.51
CA SER A 50 -1.87 35.55 -13.03
C SER A 50 -1.89 35.57 -14.56
N ALA A 51 -2.34 34.51 -15.22
CA ALA A 51 -3.03 34.57 -16.51
C ALA A 51 -3.69 33.20 -16.81
N GLY A 52 -4.95 33.25 -17.23
CA GLY A 52 -5.79 32.07 -17.48
C GLY A 52 -5.42 31.27 -18.73
N GLY A 53 -6.12 30.16 -18.91
CA GLY A 53 -6.08 29.37 -20.15
C GLY A 53 -6.43 27.92 -19.87
N GLY A 54 -7.54 27.46 -20.45
CA GLY A 54 -8.13 26.16 -20.18
C GLY A 54 -7.26 24.96 -20.54
N GLY A 55 -7.56 23.84 -19.90
CA GLY A 55 -7.00 22.55 -20.26
C GLY A 55 -7.53 21.48 -19.33
N GLY A 56 -8.39 20.60 -19.84
CA GLY A 56 -9.04 19.55 -19.08
C GLY A 56 -8.04 18.63 -18.37
N GLY A 57 -7.77 18.94 -17.12
CA GLY A 57 -7.12 18.02 -16.20
C GLY A 57 -8.19 17.16 -15.54
N GLY A 58 -8.53 16.03 -16.16
CA GLY A 58 -9.19 14.92 -15.50
C GLY A 58 -8.28 14.34 -14.41
N GLY A 59 -8.00 15.13 -13.38
CA GLY A 59 -7.39 14.66 -12.16
C GLY A 59 -8.40 13.77 -11.49
N GLY A 60 -8.38 12.47 -11.82
CA GLY A 60 -9.14 11.47 -11.08
C GLY A 60 -8.79 11.65 -9.62
N GLU A 61 -9.75 12.19 -8.84
CA GLU A 61 -9.59 12.51 -7.44
C GLU A 61 -9.03 11.27 -6.75
N ARG A 62 -7.74 11.30 -6.41
CA ARG A 62 -7.16 10.31 -5.51
C ARG A 62 -7.82 10.57 -4.18
N GLN A 63 -8.92 9.86 -3.92
CA GLN A 63 -9.66 9.92 -2.68
C GLN A 63 -8.68 9.61 -1.56
N ARG A 64 -8.22 10.66 -0.87
CA ARG A 64 -7.19 10.54 0.17
C ARG A 64 -7.78 9.68 1.27
N GLU A 65 -7.13 8.56 1.55
CA GLU A 65 -7.60 7.67 2.60
C GLU A 65 -7.68 8.38 3.95
N HIS A 66 -8.67 7.96 4.73
CA HIS A 66 -8.80 8.39 6.10
C HIS A 66 -7.57 7.99 6.92
N PRO A 67 -7.07 8.89 7.78
CA PRO A 67 -5.93 8.59 8.63
C PRO A 67 -6.26 7.43 9.58
N PHE A 68 -5.23 6.66 9.94
CA PHE A 68 -5.37 5.61 10.94
C PHE A 68 -5.48 6.19 12.34
N VAL A 69 -6.18 5.48 13.23
CA VAL A 69 -6.17 5.70 14.67
C VAL A 69 -5.87 4.40 15.40
N VAL A 70 -5.30 4.51 16.60
CA VAL A 70 -5.06 3.35 17.45
C VAL A 70 -6.40 2.79 17.89
N THR A 71 -6.68 1.55 17.51
CA THR A 71 -7.90 0.82 17.89
C THR A 71 -7.53 -0.47 18.61
N GLU A 72 -8.41 -0.89 19.51
CA GLU A 72 -8.35 -2.22 20.11
C GLU A 72 -8.60 -3.32 19.07
N PRO A 73 -8.17 -4.56 19.35
CA PRO A 73 -8.45 -5.70 18.48
C PRO A 73 -9.97 -5.88 18.31
N GLY A 74 -10.44 -5.87 17.07
CA GLY A 74 -11.87 -6.00 16.74
C GLY A 74 -12.68 -4.71 16.86
N GLU A 75 -12.07 -3.61 17.31
CA GLU A 75 -12.75 -2.31 17.39
C GLU A 75 -12.79 -1.64 16.01
N VAL A 76 -14.00 -1.31 15.56
CA VAL A 76 -14.22 -0.50 14.37
C VAL A 76 -13.93 0.96 14.71
N ALA A 77 -13.01 1.58 13.96
CA ALA A 77 -12.73 3.00 14.12
C ALA A 77 -14.00 3.83 13.88
N ARG A 78 -14.26 4.77 14.79
CA ARG A 78 -15.39 5.70 14.69
C ARG A 78 -15.04 6.88 13.78
N ALA A 79 -16.07 7.44 13.14
CA ALA A 79 -15.98 8.58 12.22
C ALA A 79 -15.14 8.30 10.95
N LYS A 80 -14.70 9.36 10.27
CA LYS A 80 -13.86 9.34 9.04
C LYS A 80 -12.40 8.93 9.35
N LYS A 81 -12.21 7.78 10.00
CA LYS A 81 -10.92 7.25 10.47
C LYS A 81 -10.85 5.74 10.22
N ASN A 82 -9.65 5.23 9.98
CA ASN A 82 -9.40 3.81 9.78
C ASN A 82 -8.80 3.16 11.03
N GLY A 83 -9.22 1.94 11.35
CA GLY A 83 -8.66 1.17 12.48
C GLY A 83 -7.39 0.41 12.12
N LEU A 84 -6.68 -0.09 13.14
CA LEU A 84 -5.45 -0.87 12.94
C LEU A 84 -5.72 -2.26 12.38
N ASP A 85 -6.88 -2.86 12.65
CA ASP A 85 -7.25 -4.15 12.03
C ASP A 85 -7.42 -4.01 10.52
N TYR A 86 -7.97 -2.88 10.05
CA TYR A 86 -8.02 -2.59 8.62
C TYR A 86 -6.61 -2.44 8.03
N LEU A 87 -5.69 -1.78 8.76
CA LEU A 87 -4.29 -1.70 8.34
C LEU A 87 -3.68 -3.11 8.17
N PHE A 88 -3.87 -4.02 9.12
CA PHE A 88 -3.37 -5.40 9.00
C PHE A 88 -4.05 -6.18 7.88
N HIS A 89 -5.33 -5.95 7.65
CA HIS A 89 -6.05 -6.54 6.51
C HIS A 89 -5.43 -6.12 5.17
N LEU A 90 -4.93 -4.89 5.02
CA LEU A 90 -4.24 -4.46 3.79
C LEU A 90 -2.97 -5.28 3.49
N TYR A 91 -2.27 -5.77 4.54
CA TYR A 91 -1.11 -6.66 4.34
C TYR A 91 -1.53 -8.03 3.82
N GLU A 92 -2.65 -8.55 4.33
CA GLU A 92 -3.20 -9.82 3.86
C GLU A 92 -3.70 -9.70 2.41
N GLN A 93 -4.33 -8.59 2.05
CA GLN A 93 -4.68 -8.30 0.65
C GLN A 93 -3.44 -8.21 -0.25
N CYS A 94 -2.36 -7.57 0.20
CA CYS A 94 -1.09 -7.55 -0.54
C CYS A 94 -0.51 -8.96 -0.76
N ARG A 95 -0.69 -9.88 0.20
CA ARG A 95 -0.29 -11.29 0.04
C ARG A 95 -1.08 -11.97 -1.08
N VAL A 96 -2.40 -11.76 -1.13
CA VAL A 96 -3.24 -12.29 -2.20
C VAL A 96 -2.81 -11.77 -3.57
N PHE A 97 -2.53 -10.47 -3.69
CA PHE A 97 -2.01 -9.89 -4.93
C PHE A 97 -0.65 -10.47 -5.33
N LEU A 98 0.25 -10.72 -4.38
CA LEU A 98 1.53 -11.37 -4.65
C LEU A 98 1.32 -12.78 -5.21
N LEU A 99 0.43 -13.58 -4.63
CA LEU A 99 0.11 -14.93 -5.12
C LEU A 99 -0.46 -14.90 -6.55
N GLN A 100 -1.32 -13.94 -6.85
CA GLN A 100 -1.85 -13.74 -8.20
C GLN A 100 -0.74 -13.35 -9.20
N VAL A 101 0.13 -12.41 -8.83
CA VAL A 101 1.28 -12.03 -9.67
C VAL A 101 2.24 -13.20 -9.88
N GLN A 102 2.50 -14.01 -8.85
CA GLN A 102 3.31 -15.22 -8.97
C GLN A 102 2.67 -16.24 -9.93
N SER A 103 1.35 -16.45 -9.85
CA SER A 103 0.62 -17.35 -10.75
C SER A 103 0.72 -16.89 -12.20
N ILE A 104 0.49 -15.59 -12.46
CA ILE A 104 0.61 -14.99 -13.79
C ILE A 104 2.04 -15.11 -14.33
N ALA A 105 3.06 -14.86 -13.51
CA ALA A 105 4.47 -15.00 -13.92
C ALA A 105 4.81 -16.45 -14.28
N LYS A 106 4.35 -17.43 -13.50
CA LYS A 106 4.55 -18.86 -13.78
C LYS A 106 3.88 -19.30 -15.08
N LEU A 107 2.64 -18.88 -15.32
CA LEU A 107 1.92 -19.18 -16.57
C LEU A 107 2.58 -18.54 -17.80
N GLY A 108 3.17 -17.36 -17.63
CA GLY A 108 3.92 -16.66 -18.69
C GLY A 108 5.37 -17.11 -18.86
N GLY A 109 5.88 -18.07 -18.09
CA GLY A 109 7.27 -18.53 -18.16
C GLY A 109 8.31 -17.52 -17.63
N HIS A 110 7.88 -16.49 -16.89
CA HIS A 110 8.76 -15.50 -16.28
C HIS A 110 9.12 -15.88 -14.83
N LYS A 111 10.25 -15.36 -14.32
CA LYS A 111 10.65 -15.55 -12.92
C LYS A 111 9.60 -14.97 -11.97
N ALA A 112 9.00 -15.81 -11.13
CA ALA A 112 8.00 -15.38 -10.16
C ALA A 112 8.63 -14.60 -8.99
N PRO A 113 8.09 -13.43 -8.62
CA PRO A 113 8.61 -12.64 -7.50
C PRO A 113 8.31 -13.34 -6.16
N THR A 114 9.28 -13.41 -5.25
CA THR A 114 9.10 -14.02 -3.92
C THR A 114 8.75 -13.01 -2.82
N LYS A 115 9.01 -11.72 -3.08
CA LYS A 115 8.73 -10.60 -2.19
C LYS A 115 7.68 -9.66 -2.79
N VAL A 116 7.08 -8.82 -1.96
CA VAL A 116 6.20 -7.73 -2.41
C VAL A 116 7.03 -6.66 -3.14
N THR A 117 7.01 -6.69 -4.47
CA THR A 117 7.74 -5.78 -5.36
C THR A 117 6.84 -4.64 -5.88
N ASN A 118 7.43 -3.69 -6.63
CA ASN A 118 6.67 -2.65 -7.34
C ASN A 118 5.60 -3.23 -8.28
N GLN A 119 5.84 -4.42 -8.87
CA GLN A 119 4.88 -5.09 -9.74
C GLN A 119 3.59 -5.45 -8.99
N VAL A 120 3.69 -5.89 -7.73
CA VAL A 120 2.53 -6.22 -6.89
C VAL A 120 1.69 -4.97 -6.62
N PHE A 121 2.32 -3.83 -6.31
CA PHE A 121 1.60 -2.56 -6.11
C PHE A 121 0.94 -2.05 -7.39
N ARG A 122 1.59 -2.19 -8.55
CA ARG A 122 0.99 -1.86 -9.86
C ARG A 122 -0.21 -2.76 -10.15
N TYR A 123 -0.10 -4.06 -9.86
CA TYR A 123 -1.18 -5.02 -10.04
C TYR A 123 -2.38 -4.72 -9.13
N ALA A 124 -2.14 -4.47 -7.83
CA ALA A 124 -3.18 -4.09 -6.89
C ALA A 124 -3.98 -2.85 -7.37
N LYS A 125 -3.28 -1.82 -7.86
CA LYS A 125 -3.92 -0.63 -8.45
C LYS A 125 -4.78 -0.98 -9.67
N LYS A 126 -4.32 -1.88 -10.54
CA LYS A 126 -5.06 -2.37 -11.72
C LYS A 126 -6.32 -3.15 -11.31
N CYS A 127 -6.27 -3.88 -10.20
CA CYS A 127 -7.41 -4.60 -9.63
C CYS A 127 -8.38 -3.70 -8.84
N GLY A 128 -8.20 -2.38 -8.86
CA GLY A 128 -9.08 -1.43 -8.17
C GLY A 128 -8.73 -1.17 -6.69
N ALA A 129 -7.68 -1.81 -6.16
CA ALA A 129 -7.21 -1.58 -4.80
C ALA A 129 -6.24 -0.38 -4.74
N SER A 130 -6.69 0.79 -5.21
CA SER A 130 -5.89 2.02 -5.28
C SER A 130 -5.44 2.56 -3.91
N TYR A 131 -6.14 2.16 -2.85
CA TYR A 131 -5.78 2.46 -1.46
C TYR A 131 -4.47 1.78 -1.04
N ILE A 132 -4.11 0.63 -1.60
CA ILE A 132 -2.82 -0.01 -1.30
C ILE A 132 -1.68 0.71 -2.03
N ASN A 133 -0.74 1.29 -1.27
CA ASN A 133 0.41 1.99 -1.84
C ASN A 133 1.73 1.66 -1.11
N LYS A 134 2.84 1.69 -1.87
CA LYS A 134 4.17 1.28 -1.39
C LYS A 134 4.67 2.08 -0.18
N PRO A 135 4.60 3.43 -0.14
CA PRO A 135 5.04 4.19 1.04
C PRO A 135 4.30 3.79 2.31
N LYS A 136 2.97 3.69 2.25
CA LYS A 136 2.13 3.30 3.39
C LYS A 136 2.45 1.89 3.89
N MET A 137 2.53 0.90 2.99
CA MET A 137 2.86 -0.48 3.38
C MET A 137 4.28 -0.60 3.93
N ARG A 138 5.25 0.17 3.43
CA ARG A 138 6.60 0.16 4.02
C ARG A 138 6.64 0.82 5.39
N HIS A 139 5.80 1.83 5.62
CA HIS A 139 5.81 2.59 6.85
C HIS A 139 5.39 1.76 8.07
N TYR A 140 4.47 0.81 7.90
CA TYR A 140 3.88 0.04 9.00
C TYR A 140 4.27 -1.44 9.04
N VAL A 141 5.22 -1.88 8.19
CA VAL A 141 5.51 -3.32 8.05
C VAL A 141 6.08 -3.93 9.33
N HIS A 142 6.79 -3.16 10.17
CA HIS A 142 7.22 -3.62 11.49
C HIS A 142 6.04 -3.76 12.47
N CYS A 143 5.02 -2.90 12.41
CA CYS A 143 3.80 -3.10 13.21
C CYS A 143 3.10 -4.41 12.83
N TYR A 144 3.03 -4.70 11.53
CA TYR A 144 2.50 -5.97 11.03
C TYR A 144 3.38 -7.16 11.42
N ALA A 145 4.70 -6.99 11.42
CA ALA A 145 5.64 -8.00 11.90
C ALA A 145 5.41 -8.36 13.37
N LEU A 146 5.24 -7.35 14.23
CA LEU A 146 4.92 -7.59 15.64
C LEU A 146 3.61 -8.36 15.77
N HIS A 147 2.56 -7.96 15.06
CA HIS A 147 1.28 -8.66 15.08
C HIS A 147 1.37 -10.12 14.61
N CYS A 148 2.26 -10.44 13.67
CA CYS A 148 2.45 -11.83 13.20
C CYS A 148 3.30 -12.67 14.15
N LEU A 149 4.35 -12.09 14.76
CA LEU A 149 5.29 -12.82 15.60
C LEU A 149 4.79 -12.96 17.04
N ASP A 150 4.09 -11.95 17.55
CA ASP A 150 3.55 -11.91 18.88
C ASP A 150 2.25 -11.07 18.88
N GLU A 151 1.15 -11.76 18.57
CA GLU A 151 -0.17 -11.14 18.52
C GLU A 151 -0.61 -10.62 19.90
N GLU A 152 -0.23 -11.31 20.97
CA GLU A 152 -0.59 -10.92 22.33
C GLU A 152 0.10 -9.61 22.73
N ALA A 153 1.42 -9.49 22.51
CA ALA A 153 2.15 -8.25 22.74
C ALA A 153 1.65 -7.11 21.86
N SER A 154 1.33 -7.38 20.59
CA SER A 154 0.72 -6.40 19.68
C SER A 154 -0.62 -5.89 20.23
N ASN A 155 -1.49 -6.80 20.69
CA ASN A 155 -2.80 -6.49 21.21
C ASN A 155 -2.72 -5.73 22.55
N ALA A 156 -1.79 -6.11 23.43
CA ALA A 156 -1.50 -5.38 24.67
C ALA A 156 -1.01 -3.96 24.39
N LEU A 157 -0.10 -3.80 23.43
CA LEU A 157 0.42 -2.49 23.02
C LEU A 157 -0.68 -1.59 22.45
N ARG A 158 -1.58 -2.14 21.62
CA ARG A 158 -2.75 -1.41 21.10
C ARG A 158 -3.67 -0.92 22.22
N ARG A 159 -4.01 -1.78 23.18
CA ARG A 159 -4.83 -1.41 24.36
C ARG A 159 -4.16 -0.31 25.17
N ALA A 160 -2.87 -0.45 25.48
CA ALA A 160 -2.13 0.51 26.29
C ALA A 160 -2.06 1.90 25.64
N TYR A 161 -1.76 1.97 24.34
CA TYR A 161 -1.67 3.24 23.61
C TYR A 161 -3.04 3.90 23.41
N LYS A 162 -4.09 3.11 23.18
CA LYS A 162 -5.46 3.63 23.11
C LYS A 162 -5.92 4.19 24.46
N ALA A 163 -5.68 3.47 25.56
CA ALA A 163 -6.05 3.92 26.90
C ALA A 163 -5.37 5.25 27.28
N ARG A 164 -4.14 5.48 26.81
CA ARG A 164 -3.42 6.75 26.97
C ARG A 164 -3.83 7.85 25.99
N GLY A 165 -4.70 7.57 25.01
CA GLY A 165 -5.08 8.53 23.97
C GLY A 165 -3.94 8.90 23.02
N GLU A 166 -2.94 8.02 22.87
CA GLU A 166 -1.75 8.28 22.07
C GLU A 166 -2.04 8.24 20.56
N ASN A 167 -1.26 9.00 19.79
CA ASN A 167 -1.38 8.98 18.34
C ASN A 167 -0.73 7.73 17.70
N VAL A 168 -1.09 7.46 16.45
CA VAL A 168 -0.56 6.29 15.69
C VAL A 168 0.96 6.37 15.51
N GLY A 169 1.53 7.57 15.45
CA GLY A 169 2.98 7.76 15.35
C GLY A 169 3.71 7.22 16.58
N ALA A 170 3.22 7.54 17.78
CA ALA A 170 3.76 7.06 19.04
C ALA A 170 3.62 5.54 19.18
N TRP A 171 2.43 4.99 18.91
CA TRP A 171 2.21 3.54 18.89
C TRP A 171 3.14 2.83 17.90
N ARG A 172 3.26 3.37 16.68
CA ARG A 172 4.14 2.83 15.64
C ARG A 172 5.59 2.78 16.08
N GLN A 173 6.11 3.83 16.74
CA GLN A 173 7.48 3.81 17.23
C GLN A 173 7.67 2.78 18.34
N ALA A 174 6.68 2.62 19.21
CA ALA A 174 6.71 1.64 20.28
C ALA A 174 6.78 0.18 19.78
N CYS A 175 6.22 -0.11 18.60
CA CYS A 175 6.30 -1.45 18.00
C CYS A 175 7.74 -1.94 17.73
N TYR A 176 8.74 -1.06 17.67
CA TYR A 176 10.13 -1.48 17.45
C TYR A 176 10.73 -2.20 18.67
N ALA A 177 10.40 -1.76 19.89
CA ALA A 177 10.99 -2.32 21.11
C ALA A 177 10.76 -3.83 21.29
N PRO A 178 9.51 -4.34 21.25
CA PRO A 178 9.27 -5.79 21.38
C PRO A 178 9.85 -6.58 20.22
N LEU A 179 9.94 -6.01 19.01
CA LEU A 179 10.60 -6.68 17.87
C LEU A 179 12.10 -6.84 18.07
N VAL A 180 12.77 -5.84 18.64
CA VAL A 180 14.20 -5.93 18.97
C VAL A 180 14.43 -6.99 20.06
N GLU A 181 13.52 -7.08 21.04
CA GLU A 181 13.57 -8.12 22.07
C GLU A 181 13.39 -9.53 21.47
N ILE A 182 12.43 -9.71 20.56
CA ILE A 182 12.27 -10.95 19.80
C ILE A 182 13.56 -11.26 19.03
N ALA A 183 14.12 -10.28 18.31
CA ALA A 183 15.35 -10.48 17.55
C ALA A 183 16.54 -10.86 18.46
N ALA A 184 16.64 -10.30 19.68
CA ALA A 184 17.69 -10.63 20.63
C ALA A 184 17.68 -12.13 21.00
N ARG A 185 16.50 -12.75 21.12
CA ARG A 185 16.35 -14.20 21.37
C ARG A 185 16.78 -15.07 20.18
N HIS A 186 16.88 -14.48 18.99
CA HIS A 186 17.35 -15.11 17.75
C HIS A 186 18.73 -14.60 17.32
N GLY A 187 19.59 -14.21 18.26
CA GLY A 187 20.97 -13.78 17.96
C GLY A 187 21.03 -12.46 17.17
N PHE A 188 19.99 -11.63 17.25
CA PHE A 188 19.79 -10.40 16.48
C PHE A 188 19.68 -10.61 14.96
N ASP A 189 19.41 -11.83 14.49
CA ASP A 189 19.15 -12.12 13.07
C ASP A 189 17.67 -11.89 12.72
N VAL A 190 17.33 -10.63 12.47
CA VAL A 190 15.97 -10.24 12.08
C VAL A 190 15.56 -10.76 10.69
N ASP A 191 16.52 -11.07 9.81
CA ASP A 191 16.22 -11.68 8.50
C ASP A 191 15.69 -13.08 8.67
N ALA A 192 16.36 -13.89 9.50
CA ALA A 192 15.93 -15.24 9.82
C ALA A 192 14.53 -15.22 10.47
N VAL A 193 14.28 -14.29 11.40
CA VAL A 193 12.95 -14.12 12.02
C VAL A 193 11.87 -13.84 10.98
N PHE A 194 12.11 -12.93 10.03
CA PHE A 194 11.15 -12.63 8.97
C PHE A 194 10.98 -13.80 7.99
N ALA A 195 12.06 -14.49 7.65
CA ALA A 195 12.06 -15.61 6.71
C ALA A 195 11.33 -16.84 7.28
N ALA A 196 11.41 -17.07 8.59
CA ALA A 196 10.77 -18.19 9.27
C ALA A 196 9.22 -18.08 9.28
N HIS A 197 8.67 -16.86 9.25
CA HIS A 197 7.23 -16.66 9.34
C HIS A 197 6.56 -16.54 7.95
N PRO A 198 5.60 -17.41 7.56
CA PRO A 198 5.04 -17.44 6.20
C PRO A 198 4.42 -16.12 5.72
N ARG A 199 3.82 -15.35 6.64
CA ARG A 199 3.21 -14.03 6.32
C ARG A 199 4.25 -12.90 6.22
N LEU A 200 5.43 -13.06 6.80
CA LEU A 200 6.49 -12.03 6.83
C LEU A 200 7.60 -12.30 5.82
N ALA A 201 7.78 -13.56 5.43
CA ALA A 201 8.79 -13.97 4.46
C ALA A 201 8.64 -13.30 3.09
N ILE A 202 7.46 -12.74 2.78
CA ILE A 202 7.21 -11.98 1.55
C ILE A 202 7.57 -10.48 1.65
N TRP A 203 7.84 -9.99 2.86
CA TRP A 203 8.18 -8.60 3.11
C TRP A 203 9.69 -8.41 3.22
N TYR A 204 10.14 -7.19 2.91
CA TYR A 204 11.51 -6.76 3.21
C TYR A 204 11.56 -6.24 4.64
N VAL A 205 12.61 -6.60 5.37
CA VAL A 205 12.83 -6.06 6.72
C VAL A 205 13.11 -4.55 6.63
N PRO A 206 12.41 -3.70 7.40
CA PRO A 206 12.68 -2.27 7.45
C PRO A 206 14.12 -1.95 7.83
N THR A 207 14.73 -1.01 7.13
CA THR A 207 16.09 -0.52 7.43
C THR A 207 16.21 -0.05 8.89
N ARG A 208 15.20 0.68 9.40
CA ARG A 208 15.22 1.16 10.79
C ARG A 208 15.21 0.02 11.81
N LEU A 209 14.46 -1.06 11.55
CA LEU A 209 14.44 -2.23 12.44
C LEU A 209 15.82 -2.90 12.49
N ARG A 210 16.46 -3.09 11.33
CA ARG A 210 17.83 -3.63 11.26
C ARG A 210 18.81 -2.78 12.05
N GLN A 211 18.78 -1.46 11.86
CA GLN A 211 19.65 -0.52 12.57
C GLN A 211 19.49 -0.64 14.09
N LEU A 212 18.24 -0.72 14.58
CA LEU A 212 17.98 -0.88 16.01
C LEU A 212 18.48 -2.23 16.55
N CYS A 213 18.30 -3.32 15.81
CA CYS A 213 18.86 -4.63 16.18
C CYS A 213 20.40 -4.60 16.24
N HIS A 214 21.07 -3.98 15.26
CA HIS A 214 22.53 -3.83 15.27
C HIS A 214 23.03 -2.98 16.44
N GLN A 215 22.34 -1.87 16.73
CA GLN A 215 22.66 -1.01 17.88
C GLN A 215 22.49 -1.77 19.20
N ALA A 216 21.38 -2.49 19.36
CA ALA A 216 21.11 -3.30 20.55
C ALA A 216 22.12 -4.43 20.74
N ARG A 217 22.54 -5.11 19.65
CA ARG A 217 23.60 -6.12 19.68
C ARG A 217 24.93 -5.53 20.15
N GLY A 218 25.33 -4.38 19.59
CA GLY A 218 26.56 -3.69 19.98
C GLY A 218 26.58 -3.27 21.45
N CYS A 219 25.44 -2.82 21.97
CA CYS A 219 25.25 -2.47 23.39
C CYS A 219 25.26 -3.71 24.31
N GLY A 220 24.56 -4.78 23.92
CA GLY A 220 24.54 -6.04 24.67
C GLY A 220 25.90 -6.72 24.75
N SER A 221 26.69 -6.63 23.68
CA SER A 221 28.08 -7.10 23.67
C SER A 221 29.00 -6.25 24.55
N HIS A 222 28.78 -4.94 24.68
CA HIS A 222 29.53 -4.10 25.63
C HIS A 222 29.15 -4.37 27.09
N ALA A 223 27.86 -4.58 27.38
CA ALA A 223 27.40 -4.88 28.74
C ALA A 223 27.88 -6.25 29.24
N ALA A 224 27.95 -7.26 28.36
CA ALA A 224 28.48 -8.58 28.69
C ALA A 224 30.02 -8.63 28.81
N ALA A 225 30.72 -7.58 28.38
CA ALA A 225 32.18 -7.49 28.42
C ALA A 225 32.73 -6.75 29.66
N LEU A 226 31.86 -6.26 30.56
CA LEU A 226 32.30 -5.67 31.81
C LEU A 226 32.78 -6.78 32.77
N PRO A 227 34.03 -6.74 33.27
CA PRO A 227 34.51 -7.72 34.23
C PRO A 227 33.69 -7.64 35.53
N PRO A 228 33.44 -8.77 36.22
CA PRO A 228 32.74 -8.75 37.49
C PRO A 228 33.51 -7.89 38.51
N PRO A 229 32.81 -7.17 39.40
CA PRO A 229 33.47 -6.37 40.43
C PRO A 229 34.35 -7.28 41.31
N PRO A 230 35.53 -6.80 41.74
CA PRO A 230 36.37 -7.58 42.65
C PRO A 230 35.59 -7.80 43.94
N MET A 231 35.35 -9.06 44.27
CA MET A 231 34.84 -9.49 45.56
C MET A 231 35.96 -9.24 46.58
N PHE A 232 35.80 -8.22 47.43
CA PHE A 232 36.64 -8.01 48.61
C PHE A 232 36.00 -8.69 49.82
#